data_AF-A0A2T7TZJ4-F1
#
_entry.id   AF-A0A2T7TZJ4-F1
#
_cell.length_a   1.000
_cell.length_b   1.000
_cell.length_c   1.000
_cell.angle_alpha   90.00
_cell.angle_beta   90.00
_cell.angle_gamma   90.00
#
_symmetry.space_group_name_H-M   'P 1'
#
loop_
_entity.id
_entity.type
_entity.pdbx_description
1 polymer ?
#
loop_
_entity_poly.entity_id
_entity_poly.type
_entity_poly.pdbx_seq_one_letter_code
_entity_poly.pdbx_strand_id
1 'polypeptide(L)'
;MATIGGGAYNDSLQGTSDADVIFGNGGDDLIFGGANSDLLSGGDGSDVLFGGNDDDWLSGSEGQDLLFGGNGTDVLQGGDAGDVLFGNNGEDVLQGNAGDDYLRGGNSADVQMGGAGDDILDGNSDNDILQGGAGDDVLRGGTGSDILNGGEGDDVLHGGSGGDTFVFTGGGGNDVILDFKVGEDILQVSKGINGTDVESADDLAARVQQVGQDAVVDLGNGDTITLRNVNADEVSSNPSDYFSVQ
;
A
#
# COMPACT_ATOMS: atom_id res chain seq x y z
N MET A 1 -2.71 32.09 2.67
CA MET A 1 -3.95 31.59 2.05
C MET A 1 -4.36 32.45 0.90
N ALA A 2 -3.63 32.28 -0.19
CA ALA A 2 -4.11 32.63 -1.51
C ALA A 2 -4.96 31.48 -2.08
N THR A 3 -5.76 31.81 -3.09
CA THR A 3 -6.44 30.81 -3.92
C THR A 3 -6.03 31.07 -5.36
N ILE A 4 -5.51 30.04 -6.01
CA ILE A 4 -4.99 30.07 -7.37
C ILE A 4 -5.79 29.06 -8.19
N GLY A 5 -6.19 29.45 -9.40
CA GLY A 5 -6.99 28.60 -10.28
C GLY A 5 -6.48 28.68 -11.71
N GLY A 6 -6.30 27.51 -12.32
CA GLY A 6 -6.13 27.33 -13.75
C GLY A 6 -7.44 27.52 -14.52
N GLY A 7 -7.39 27.16 -15.79
CA GLY A 7 -8.48 27.16 -16.75
C GLY A 7 -8.82 25.75 -17.20
N ALA A 8 -9.20 25.61 -18.48
CA ALA A 8 -9.56 24.32 -19.08
C ALA A 8 -8.45 23.79 -20.00
N TYR A 9 -7.22 24.27 -19.80
CA TYR A 9 -6.05 23.92 -20.59
C TYR A 9 -4.87 23.76 -19.64
N ASN A 10 -3.83 23.10 -20.13
CA ASN A 10 -2.56 22.91 -19.43
C ASN A 10 -1.99 24.24 -18.90
N ASP A 11 -1.97 24.36 -17.59
CA ASP A 11 -1.51 25.51 -16.83
C ASP A 11 -0.25 25.18 -16.03
N SER A 12 0.48 26.23 -15.64
CA SER A 12 1.57 26.12 -14.68
C SER A 12 1.26 27.06 -13.53
N LEU A 13 0.98 26.47 -12.37
CA LEU A 13 0.50 27.15 -11.18
C LEU A 13 1.56 27.06 -10.09
N GLN A 14 1.80 28.18 -9.41
CA GLN A 14 2.83 28.31 -8.39
C GLN A 14 2.23 29.00 -7.18
N GLY A 15 2.17 28.26 -6.06
CA GLY A 15 1.87 28.78 -4.75
C GLY A 15 2.99 29.66 -4.20
N THR A 16 2.75 30.15 -3.00
CA THR A 16 3.55 31.14 -2.30
C THR A 16 4.36 30.48 -1.18
N SER A 17 4.76 31.26 -0.19
CA SER A 17 5.39 30.74 1.03
C SER A 17 4.41 30.75 2.20
N ASP A 18 3.12 30.90 1.93
CA ASP A 18 2.03 30.80 2.89
C ASP A 18 1.15 29.64 2.42
N ALA A 19 0.41 29.00 3.33
CA ALA A 19 -0.58 27.98 2.99
C ALA A 19 -1.52 28.46 1.88
N ASP A 20 -1.71 27.70 0.81
CA ASP A 20 -2.46 28.05 -0.40
C ASP A 20 -3.50 27.00 -0.79
N VAL A 21 -4.43 27.41 -1.66
CA VAL A 21 -5.38 26.50 -2.30
C VAL A 21 -5.24 26.65 -3.80
N ILE A 22 -4.88 25.58 -4.51
CA ILE A 22 -4.58 25.62 -5.94
C ILE A 22 -5.40 24.57 -6.68
N PHE A 23 -6.10 25.00 -7.73
CA PHE A 23 -6.90 24.14 -8.60
C PHE A 23 -6.41 24.23 -10.05
N GLY A 24 -5.99 23.13 -10.65
CA GLY A 24 -5.69 23.04 -12.08
C GLY A 24 -6.97 23.18 -12.94
N ASN A 25 -8.00 22.44 -12.53
CA ASN A 25 -9.32 22.28 -13.15
C ASN A 25 -9.31 21.35 -14.37
N GLY A 26 -8.77 21.75 -15.51
CA GLY A 26 -8.79 20.86 -16.67
C GLY A 26 -7.62 21.08 -17.61
N GLY A 27 -7.21 20.01 -18.28
CA GLY A 27 -5.96 19.97 -19.04
C GLY A 27 -4.84 19.37 -18.17
N ASP A 28 -3.69 19.11 -18.78
CA ASP A 28 -2.55 18.51 -18.06
C ASP A 28 -1.75 19.64 -17.38
N ASP A 29 -1.91 19.79 -16.08
CA ASP A 29 -1.43 20.89 -15.27
C ASP A 29 -0.14 20.56 -14.52
N LEU A 30 0.66 21.60 -14.28
CA LEU A 30 1.85 21.54 -13.42
C LEU A 30 1.65 22.47 -12.22
N ILE A 31 1.53 21.89 -11.03
CA ILE A 31 1.16 22.61 -9.80
C ILE A 31 2.27 22.47 -8.75
N PHE A 32 2.70 23.59 -8.20
CA PHE A 32 3.63 23.65 -7.07
C PHE A 32 2.98 24.37 -5.87
N GLY A 33 2.86 23.72 -4.72
CA GLY A 33 2.41 24.32 -3.45
C GLY A 33 3.46 25.27 -2.90
N GLY A 34 4.60 24.73 -2.46
CA GLY A 34 5.75 25.49 -2.04
C GLY A 34 6.14 25.21 -0.59
N ALA A 35 5.67 26.04 0.34
CA ALA A 35 6.00 25.91 1.75
C ALA A 35 4.78 26.25 2.60
N ASN A 36 4.69 25.65 3.79
CA ASN A 36 3.48 25.52 4.59
C ASN A 36 2.44 24.63 3.93
N SER A 37 1.48 24.20 4.73
CA SER A 37 0.40 23.32 4.33
C SER A 37 -0.49 23.88 3.21
N ASP A 38 -0.40 23.27 2.05
CA ASP A 38 -1.14 23.60 0.83
C ASP A 38 -2.25 22.58 0.53
N LEU A 39 -3.27 23.02 -0.18
CA LEU A 39 -4.31 22.17 -0.77
C LEU A 39 -4.23 22.27 -2.29
N LEU A 40 -3.94 21.14 -2.94
CA LEU A 40 -3.65 21.04 -4.36
C LEU A 40 -4.62 20.06 -5.02
N SER A 41 -5.22 20.47 -6.13
CA SER A 41 -6.08 19.62 -6.94
C SER A 41 -5.74 19.79 -8.42
N GLY A 42 -5.44 18.69 -9.10
CA GLY A 42 -5.19 18.63 -10.54
C GLY A 42 -6.47 18.90 -11.32
N GLY A 43 -7.43 17.97 -11.25
CA GLY A 43 -8.73 18.08 -11.89
C GLY A 43 -8.85 17.07 -13.03
N ASP A 44 -9.33 17.50 -14.19
CA ASP A 44 -9.40 16.65 -15.38
C ASP A 44 -8.06 16.70 -16.13
N GLY A 45 -7.33 15.60 -16.30
CA GLY A 45 -6.10 15.59 -17.08
C GLY A 45 -5.03 14.69 -16.51
N SER A 46 -3.85 14.68 -17.12
CA SER A 46 -2.68 14.03 -16.53
C SER A 46 -1.79 15.06 -15.85
N ASP A 47 -1.98 15.27 -14.56
CA ASP A 47 -1.41 16.37 -13.81
C ASP A 47 -0.12 15.99 -13.09
N VAL A 48 0.70 16.99 -12.78
CA VAL A 48 1.89 16.85 -11.94
C VAL A 48 1.80 17.82 -10.77
N LEU A 49 1.69 17.28 -9.56
CA LEU A 49 1.53 18.05 -8.32
C LEU A 49 2.75 17.87 -7.41
N PHE A 50 3.26 18.99 -6.90
CA PHE A 50 4.30 19.02 -5.87
C PHE A 50 3.78 19.78 -4.65
N GLY A 51 3.69 19.12 -3.49
CA GLY A 51 3.37 19.73 -2.19
C GLY A 51 4.46 20.70 -1.78
N GLY A 52 5.62 20.15 -1.44
CA GLY A 52 6.81 20.92 -1.14
C GLY A 52 7.30 20.71 0.28
N ASN A 53 7.04 21.66 1.17
CA ASN A 53 7.43 21.54 2.58
C ASN A 53 6.22 21.78 3.47
N ASP A 54 6.26 21.11 4.63
CA ASP A 54 5.18 21.04 5.60
C ASP A 54 4.00 20.20 5.08
N ASP A 55 2.98 20.01 5.91
CA ASP A 55 1.96 19.00 5.70
C ASP A 55 0.96 19.40 4.59
N ASP A 56 1.00 18.75 3.43
CA ASP A 56 0.20 19.10 2.24
C ASP A 56 -0.94 18.11 1.95
N TRP A 57 -1.98 18.58 1.25
CA TRP A 57 -3.04 17.72 0.70
C TRP A 57 -3.06 17.81 -0.82
N LEU A 58 -2.85 16.69 -1.51
CA LEU A 58 -2.79 16.58 -2.96
C LEU A 58 -3.88 15.64 -3.48
N SER A 59 -4.57 16.03 -4.54
CA SER A 59 -5.52 15.19 -5.27
C SER A 59 -5.33 15.30 -6.77
N GLY A 60 -5.07 14.18 -7.44
CA GLY A 60 -4.99 14.08 -8.90
C GLY A 60 -6.36 14.27 -9.56
N SER A 61 -7.33 13.46 -9.16
CA SER A 61 -8.72 13.42 -9.63
C SER A 61 -8.92 12.52 -10.86
N GLU A 62 -9.20 13.07 -12.06
CA GLU A 62 -9.44 12.24 -13.24
C GLU A 62 -8.19 12.22 -14.12
N GLY A 63 -7.62 11.05 -14.38
CA GLY A 63 -6.52 10.88 -15.34
C GLY A 63 -5.29 10.27 -14.70
N GLN A 64 -4.21 10.14 -15.47
CA GLN A 64 -2.98 9.53 -14.93
C GLN A 64 -2.09 10.63 -14.37
N ASP A 65 -2.03 10.70 -13.04
CA ASP A 65 -1.41 11.79 -12.31
C ASP A 65 -0.08 11.39 -11.66
N LEU A 66 0.75 12.40 -11.39
CA LEU A 66 2.01 12.25 -10.69
C LEU A 66 2.07 13.21 -9.50
N LEU A 67 2.01 12.66 -8.30
CA LEU A 67 1.95 13.42 -7.05
C LEU A 67 3.24 13.22 -6.23
N PHE A 68 3.79 14.33 -5.73
CA PHE A 68 4.90 14.34 -4.79
C PHE A 68 4.51 15.14 -3.53
N GLY A 69 4.47 14.50 -2.37
CA GLY A 69 4.24 15.16 -1.07
C GLY A 69 5.38 16.10 -0.73
N GLY A 70 6.55 15.52 -0.40
CA GLY A 70 7.79 16.27 -0.25
C GLY A 70 8.40 16.13 1.14
N ASN A 71 8.32 17.16 1.96
CA ASN A 71 8.66 17.07 3.38
C ASN A 71 7.42 17.42 4.18
N GLY A 72 7.07 16.63 5.19
CA GLY A 72 5.88 16.89 5.99
C GLY A 72 5.08 15.61 6.14
N THR A 73 3.99 15.67 6.88
CA THR A 73 2.99 14.60 6.85
C THR A 73 1.98 14.94 5.78
N ASP A 74 2.12 14.31 4.62
CA ASP A 74 1.33 14.62 3.43
C ASP A 74 0.18 13.62 3.25
N VAL A 75 -0.88 14.08 2.59
CA VAL A 75 -1.98 13.21 2.13
C VAL A 75 -2.10 13.32 0.62
N LEU A 76 -1.92 12.20 -0.07
CA LEU A 76 -1.96 12.10 -1.53
C LEU A 76 -3.11 11.19 -1.94
N GLN A 77 -3.94 11.67 -2.87
CA GLN A 77 -5.00 10.88 -3.50
C GLN A 77 -4.80 10.92 -5.02
N GLY A 78 -4.61 9.75 -5.64
CA GLY A 78 -4.52 9.62 -7.09
C GLY A 78 -5.85 9.95 -7.73
N GLY A 79 -6.79 9.02 -7.67
CA GLY A 79 -8.16 9.21 -8.14
C GLY A 79 -8.57 8.10 -9.11
N ASP A 80 -9.02 8.48 -10.30
CA ASP A 80 -9.36 7.54 -11.36
C ASP A 80 -8.16 7.38 -12.32
N ALA A 81 -7.91 6.15 -12.78
CA ALA A 81 -6.79 5.73 -13.64
C ALA A 81 -5.49 5.43 -12.86
N GLY A 82 -4.46 4.98 -13.57
CA GLY A 82 -3.22 4.51 -12.95
C GLY A 82 -2.28 5.67 -12.62
N ASP A 83 -2.14 5.96 -11.34
CA ASP A 83 -1.43 7.10 -10.79
C ASP A 83 -0.06 6.73 -10.21
N VAL A 84 0.77 7.74 -10.00
CA VAL A 84 2.08 7.59 -9.38
C VAL A 84 2.21 8.55 -8.20
N LEU A 85 2.28 8.02 -7.00
CA LEU A 85 2.31 8.78 -5.75
C LEU A 85 3.64 8.57 -5.00
N PHE A 86 4.28 9.67 -4.61
CA PHE A 86 5.49 9.67 -3.79
C PHE A 86 5.28 10.52 -2.53
N GLY A 87 5.26 9.90 -1.34
CA GLY A 87 5.22 10.62 -0.06
C GLY A 87 6.52 11.40 0.19
N ASN A 88 7.64 10.69 0.07
CA ASN A 88 9.03 11.15 0.28
C ASN A 88 9.45 11.19 1.75
N ASN A 89 9.30 12.30 2.46
CA ASN A 89 9.77 12.41 3.84
C ASN A 89 8.64 12.81 4.78
N GLY A 90 8.41 11.98 5.77
CA GLY A 90 7.46 12.22 6.85
C GLY A 90 6.48 11.06 6.94
N GLU A 91 5.54 11.12 7.88
CA GLU A 91 4.54 10.06 8.02
C GLU A 91 3.39 10.38 7.05
N ASP A 92 3.37 9.75 5.88
CA ASP A 92 2.47 10.09 4.78
C ASP A 92 1.28 9.14 4.66
N VAL A 93 0.19 9.61 4.05
CA VAL A 93 -0.97 8.80 3.67
C VAL A 93 -1.15 8.86 2.15
N LEU A 94 -0.98 7.73 1.48
CA LEU A 94 -1.13 7.62 0.03
C LEU A 94 -2.33 6.73 -0.30
N GLN A 95 -3.17 7.19 -1.22
CA GLN A 95 -4.34 6.46 -1.69
C GLN A 95 -4.41 6.51 -3.22
N GLY A 96 -4.23 5.38 -3.89
CA GLY A 96 -4.35 5.26 -5.35
C GLY A 96 -5.79 5.45 -5.82
N ASN A 97 -6.71 4.70 -5.20
CA ASN A 97 -8.14 4.58 -5.49
C ASN A 97 -8.47 3.60 -6.61
N ALA A 98 -8.59 4.03 -7.86
CA ALA A 98 -9.05 3.15 -8.93
C ALA A 98 -8.12 3.23 -10.13
N GLY A 99 -7.53 2.13 -10.54
CA GLY A 99 -6.49 2.09 -11.55
C GLY A 99 -5.37 1.18 -11.11
N ASP A 100 -4.42 0.95 -12.01
CA ASP A 100 -3.21 0.21 -11.66
C ASP A 100 -2.17 1.24 -11.17
N ASP A 101 -2.06 1.41 -9.86
CA ASP A 101 -1.34 2.51 -9.23
C ASP A 101 0.08 2.12 -8.79
N TYR A 102 0.98 3.11 -8.73
CA TYR A 102 2.28 2.98 -8.11
C TYR A 102 2.42 3.93 -6.93
N LEU A 103 2.49 3.37 -5.72
CA LEU A 103 2.64 4.12 -4.48
C LEU A 103 4.02 3.86 -3.88
N ARG A 104 4.66 4.94 -3.43
CA ARG A 104 5.91 4.87 -2.66
C ARG A 104 5.84 5.82 -1.48
N GLY A 105 5.85 5.26 -0.27
CA GLY A 105 5.89 6.00 1.00
C GLY A 105 7.18 6.82 1.14
N GLY A 106 8.29 6.16 1.46
CA GLY A 106 9.60 6.80 1.52
C GLY A 106 10.26 6.64 2.88
N ASN A 107 10.50 7.75 3.57
CA ASN A 107 11.09 7.75 4.91
C ASN A 107 10.01 7.99 5.95
N SER A 108 10.09 7.30 7.09
CA SER A 108 9.12 7.30 8.20
C SER A 108 7.96 6.33 7.97
N ALA A 109 7.10 6.20 8.98
CA ALA A 109 6.00 5.23 8.96
C ALA A 109 4.84 5.74 8.10
N ASP A 110 4.63 5.09 6.96
CA ASP A 110 3.63 5.49 5.96
C ASP A 110 2.40 4.57 5.97
N VAL A 111 1.27 5.10 5.49
CA VAL A 111 0.06 4.33 5.21
C VAL A 111 -0.25 4.41 3.72
N GLN A 112 -0.24 3.26 3.06
CA GLN A 112 -0.49 3.14 1.63
C GLN A 112 -1.72 2.26 1.37
N MET A 113 -2.63 2.76 0.54
CA MET A 113 -3.81 2.05 0.07
C MET A 113 -3.83 2.09 -1.46
N GLY A 114 -3.67 0.96 -2.14
CA GLY A 114 -3.75 0.86 -3.60
C GLY A 114 -5.16 1.17 -4.08
N GLY A 115 -6.10 0.29 -3.74
CA GLY A 115 -7.51 0.48 -4.00
C GLY A 115 -8.06 -0.61 -4.91
N ALA A 116 -8.40 -0.29 -6.15
CA ALA A 116 -8.93 -1.24 -7.12
C ALA A 116 -8.10 -1.19 -8.39
N GLY A 117 -7.59 -2.33 -8.84
CA GLY A 117 -6.64 -2.45 -9.94
C GLY A 117 -5.42 -3.24 -9.47
N ASP A 118 -4.48 -3.50 -10.38
CA ASP A 118 -3.28 -4.27 -10.04
C ASP A 118 -2.18 -3.30 -9.57
N ASP A 119 -2.07 -3.10 -8.26
CA ASP A 119 -1.27 -2.03 -7.65
C ASP A 119 0.15 -2.47 -7.28
N ILE A 120 1.06 -1.49 -7.19
CA ILE A 120 2.42 -1.68 -6.66
C ILE A 120 2.66 -0.69 -5.51
N LEU A 121 2.87 -1.22 -4.31
CA LEU A 121 3.14 -0.45 -3.10
C LEU A 121 4.56 -0.72 -2.58
N ASP A 122 5.37 0.32 -2.43
CA ASP A 122 6.72 0.26 -1.85
C ASP A 122 6.81 1.14 -0.58
N GLY A 123 6.83 0.54 0.61
CA GLY A 123 6.99 1.23 1.91
C GLY A 123 8.34 1.95 2.05
N ASN A 124 9.42 1.24 1.74
CA ASN A 124 10.83 1.62 1.90
C ASN A 124 11.34 1.49 3.33
N SER A 125 11.17 2.50 4.19
CA SER A 125 11.88 2.53 5.47
C SER A 125 11.02 2.99 6.62
N ASP A 126 11.31 2.42 7.79
CA ASP A 126 10.49 2.46 8.99
C ASP A 126 9.23 1.58 8.84
N ASN A 127 8.30 1.65 9.79
CA ASN A 127 7.24 0.67 9.93
C ASN A 127 6.00 1.12 9.14
N ASP A 128 5.73 0.46 8.02
CA ASP A 128 4.69 0.86 7.10
C ASP A 128 3.43 0.00 7.21
N ILE A 129 2.30 0.55 6.77
CA ILE A 129 1.03 -0.18 6.58
C ILE A 129 0.67 -0.14 5.10
N LEU A 130 0.66 -1.30 4.46
CA LEU A 130 0.38 -1.46 3.04
C LEU A 130 -0.91 -2.28 2.86
N GLN A 131 -1.87 -1.72 2.14
CA GLN A 131 -3.12 -2.37 1.75
C GLN A 131 -3.24 -2.31 0.23
N GLY A 132 -3.18 -3.46 -0.44
CA GLY A 132 -3.32 -3.54 -1.90
C GLY A 132 -4.74 -3.19 -2.30
N GLY A 133 -5.71 -3.99 -1.89
CA GLY A 133 -7.13 -3.72 -2.10
C GLY A 133 -7.77 -4.82 -2.93
N ALA A 134 -8.21 -4.50 -4.14
CA ALA A 134 -8.80 -5.46 -5.05
C ALA A 134 -8.02 -5.48 -6.38
N GLY A 135 -7.54 -6.65 -6.79
CA GLY A 135 -6.66 -6.80 -7.95
C GLY A 135 -5.46 -7.67 -7.57
N ASP A 136 -4.61 -7.99 -8.55
CA ASP A 136 -3.41 -8.80 -8.28
C ASP A 136 -2.24 -7.87 -7.90
N ASP A 137 -2.05 -7.64 -6.60
CA ASP A 137 -1.17 -6.58 -6.10
C ASP A 137 0.27 -7.03 -5.82
N VAL A 138 1.21 -6.07 -5.80
CA VAL A 138 2.60 -6.27 -5.38
C VAL A 138 2.95 -5.32 -4.24
N LEU A 139 3.11 -5.87 -3.03
CA LEU A 139 3.46 -5.09 -1.83
C LEU A 139 4.89 -5.38 -1.38
N ARG A 140 5.65 -4.31 -1.10
CA ARG A 140 6.99 -4.38 -0.53
C ARG A 140 7.08 -3.49 0.71
N GLY A 141 7.23 -4.08 1.89
CA GLY A 141 7.40 -3.35 3.15
C GLY A 141 8.71 -2.56 3.14
N GLY A 142 9.83 -3.26 3.17
CA GLY A 142 11.15 -2.66 3.04
C GLY A 142 11.99 -2.89 4.28
N THR A 143 12.30 -1.83 5.03
CA THR A 143 13.01 -1.96 6.31
C THR A 143 12.12 -1.46 7.43
N GLY A 144 11.81 -2.30 8.41
CA GLY A 144 10.86 -1.93 9.45
C GLY A 144 10.11 -3.16 9.93
N SER A 145 9.19 -2.97 10.84
CA SER A 145 8.17 -3.97 11.14
C SER A 145 6.91 -3.56 10.42
N ASP A 146 6.72 -4.11 9.23
CA ASP A 146 5.67 -3.68 8.31
C ASP A 146 4.39 -4.51 8.48
N ILE A 147 3.25 -3.94 8.11
CA ILE A 147 1.96 -4.63 8.03
C ILE A 147 1.51 -4.67 6.57
N LEU A 148 1.43 -5.86 5.99
CA LEU A 148 1.07 -6.06 4.59
C LEU A 148 -0.26 -6.83 4.51
N ASN A 149 -1.22 -6.27 3.78
CA ASN A 149 -2.48 -6.92 3.44
C ASN A 149 -2.67 -6.77 1.93
N GLY A 150 -2.56 -7.86 1.17
CA GLY A 150 -2.76 -7.86 -0.28
C GLY A 150 -4.22 -7.47 -0.60
N GLY A 151 -5.16 -8.35 -0.29
CA GLY A 151 -6.58 -8.00 -0.27
C GLY A 151 -7.41 -9.06 -0.98
N GLU A 152 -8.20 -8.66 -1.98
CA GLU A 152 -8.85 -9.56 -2.92
C GLU A 152 -7.97 -9.69 -4.17
N GLY A 153 -7.61 -10.90 -4.60
CA GLY A 153 -6.75 -11.09 -5.77
C GLY A 153 -5.74 -12.21 -5.53
N ASP A 154 -4.83 -12.44 -6.47
CA ASP A 154 -3.66 -13.29 -6.26
C ASP A 154 -2.41 -12.39 -6.03
N ASP A 155 -2.05 -12.12 -4.77
CA ASP A 155 -1.07 -11.08 -4.43
C ASP A 155 0.38 -11.59 -4.28
N VAL A 156 1.35 -10.70 -4.46
CA VAL A 156 2.77 -10.95 -4.20
C VAL A 156 3.28 -10.02 -3.11
N LEU A 157 3.64 -10.59 -1.96
CA LEU A 157 4.06 -9.86 -0.77
C LEU A 157 5.54 -10.10 -0.46
N HIS A 158 6.23 -9.02 -0.11
CA HIS A 158 7.63 -9.04 0.32
C HIS A 158 7.80 -8.14 1.55
N GLY A 159 8.02 -8.74 2.72
CA GLY A 159 8.14 -7.98 3.97
C GLY A 159 9.41 -7.15 4.01
N GLY A 160 10.54 -7.77 3.64
CA GLY A 160 11.85 -7.15 3.68
C GLY A 160 12.58 -7.48 4.99
N SER A 161 13.07 -6.48 5.70
CA SER A 161 13.85 -6.67 6.92
C SER A 161 13.15 -6.13 8.14
N GLY A 162 13.24 -6.85 9.26
CA GLY A 162 12.45 -6.60 10.46
C GLY A 162 11.35 -7.67 10.59
N GLY A 163 10.53 -7.54 11.64
CA GLY A 163 9.47 -8.49 11.94
C GLY A 163 8.16 -8.02 11.36
N ASP A 164 7.79 -8.62 10.23
CA ASP A 164 6.67 -8.18 9.41
C ASP A 164 5.40 -8.96 9.75
N THR A 165 4.24 -8.35 9.54
CA THR A 165 2.94 -8.99 9.72
C THR A 165 2.18 -9.02 8.41
N PHE A 166 1.95 -10.22 7.89
CA PHE A 166 1.14 -10.45 6.69
C PHE A 166 -0.28 -10.81 7.13
N VAL A 167 -1.27 -10.02 6.72
CA VAL A 167 -2.65 -10.09 7.21
C VAL A 167 -3.58 -10.67 6.14
N PHE A 168 -4.40 -11.65 6.52
CA PHE A 168 -5.39 -12.29 5.65
C PHE A 168 -6.77 -12.31 6.31
N THR A 169 -7.76 -11.72 5.64
CA THR A 169 -9.14 -11.60 6.16
C THR A 169 -10.19 -12.42 5.38
N GLY A 170 -9.78 -13.10 4.31
CA GLY A 170 -10.60 -13.93 3.44
C GLY A 170 -10.87 -13.29 2.09
N GLY A 171 -11.16 -14.10 1.06
CA GLY A 171 -11.40 -13.63 -0.30
C GLY A 171 -10.15 -13.21 -1.08
N GLY A 172 -8.96 -13.51 -0.56
CA GLY A 172 -7.67 -13.08 -1.11
C GLY A 172 -6.97 -14.09 -2.01
N GLY A 173 -7.70 -14.97 -2.69
CA GLY A 173 -7.10 -15.81 -3.73
C GLY A 173 -5.85 -16.60 -3.30
N ASN A 174 -4.82 -16.62 -4.15
CA ASN A 174 -3.60 -17.42 -4.01
C ASN A 174 -2.35 -16.57 -3.86
N ASP A 175 -2.10 -16.14 -2.65
CA ASP A 175 -1.02 -15.21 -2.34
C ASP A 175 0.35 -15.88 -2.23
N VAL A 176 1.38 -15.12 -2.54
CA VAL A 176 2.77 -15.55 -2.45
C VAL A 176 3.57 -14.58 -1.57
N ILE A 177 4.11 -15.11 -0.47
CA ILE A 177 5.08 -14.39 0.37
C ILE A 177 6.49 -14.84 -0.01
N LEU A 178 7.31 -13.90 -0.47
CA LEU A 178 8.61 -14.21 -1.09
C LEU A 178 9.75 -14.48 -0.08
N ASP A 179 9.68 -13.91 1.12
CA ASP A 179 10.80 -13.82 2.05
C ASP A 179 10.46 -14.07 3.52
N PHE A 180 9.34 -14.76 3.78
CA PHE A 180 8.87 -15.06 5.14
C PHE A 180 9.97 -15.68 6.03
N LYS A 181 10.30 -15.01 7.14
CA LYS A 181 11.31 -15.41 8.12
C LYS A 181 10.66 -16.01 9.35
N VAL A 182 10.77 -17.33 9.47
CA VAL A 182 10.25 -18.08 10.63
C VAL A 182 10.88 -17.57 11.92
N GLY A 183 10.03 -17.18 12.88
CA GLY A 183 10.43 -16.68 14.20
C GLY A 183 10.74 -15.18 14.25
N GLU A 184 10.57 -14.47 13.13
CA GLU A 184 10.63 -13.00 13.05
C GLU A 184 9.30 -12.46 12.54
N ASP A 185 8.78 -13.04 11.45
CA ASP A 185 7.55 -12.61 10.80
C ASP A 185 6.31 -13.34 11.33
N ILE A 186 5.15 -12.69 11.18
CA ILE A 186 3.84 -13.16 11.61
C ILE A 186 2.93 -13.28 10.39
N LEU A 187 2.24 -14.41 10.30
CA LEU A 187 1.09 -14.61 9.44
C LEU A 187 -0.18 -14.46 10.30
N GLN A 188 -0.88 -13.34 10.14
CA GLN A 188 -2.12 -13.06 10.84
C GLN A 188 -3.32 -13.42 9.97
N VAL A 189 -4.20 -14.27 10.48
CA VAL A 189 -5.36 -14.78 9.74
C VAL A 189 -6.63 -14.60 10.58
N SER A 190 -7.72 -14.19 9.94
CA SER A 190 -9.01 -14.02 10.62
C SER A 190 -9.65 -15.35 11.01
N LYS A 191 -10.35 -15.40 12.14
CA LYS A 191 -11.15 -16.57 12.53
C LYS A 191 -12.22 -16.90 11.51
N GLY A 192 -12.39 -18.19 11.28
CA GLY A 192 -13.36 -18.71 10.32
C GLY A 192 -13.12 -18.21 8.90
N ILE A 193 -11.86 -17.89 8.55
CA ILE A 193 -11.49 -17.40 7.21
C ILE A 193 -12.14 -18.28 6.15
N ASN A 194 -12.77 -17.65 5.15
CA ASN A 194 -13.47 -18.34 4.07
C ASN A 194 -14.53 -19.38 4.53
N GLY A 195 -15.11 -19.22 5.72
CA GLY A 195 -16.09 -20.15 6.27
C GLY A 195 -15.49 -21.47 6.76
N THR A 196 -14.18 -21.52 6.98
CA THR A 196 -13.48 -22.66 7.58
C THR A 196 -13.70 -22.73 9.09
N ASP A 197 -13.12 -23.77 9.71
CA ASP A 197 -13.07 -24.00 11.16
C ASP A 197 -11.77 -23.48 11.80
N VAL A 198 -11.04 -22.57 11.14
CA VAL A 198 -9.82 -21.97 11.69
C VAL A 198 -10.17 -21.07 12.88
N GLU A 199 -9.82 -21.51 14.09
CA GLU A 199 -10.04 -20.77 15.35
C GLU A 199 -8.75 -20.52 16.13
N SER A 200 -7.66 -21.18 15.72
CA SER A 200 -6.37 -21.15 16.40
C SER A 200 -5.19 -21.37 15.45
N ALA A 201 -3.99 -21.05 15.94
CA ALA A 201 -2.74 -21.30 15.25
C ALA A 201 -2.52 -22.79 14.91
N ASP A 202 -2.99 -23.70 15.78
CA ASP A 202 -2.93 -25.15 15.56
C ASP A 202 -3.79 -25.58 14.35
N ASP A 203 -4.96 -24.94 14.16
CA ASP A 203 -5.84 -25.24 13.03
C ASP A 203 -5.19 -24.83 11.70
N LEU A 204 -4.47 -23.70 11.67
CA LEU A 204 -3.70 -23.28 10.50
C LEU A 204 -2.52 -24.22 10.24
N ALA A 205 -1.76 -24.60 11.27
CA ALA A 205 -0.64 -25.54 11.11
C ALA A 205 -1.08 -26.88 10.52
N ALA A 206 -2.27 -27.38 10.88
CA ALA A 206 -2.84 -28.59 10.31
C ALA A 206 -3.17 -28.47 8.80
N ARG A 207 -3.25 -27.25 8.28
CA ARG A 207 -3.55 -26.92 6.86
C ARG A 207 -2.30 -26.64 6.04
N VAL A 208 -1.11 -26.66 6.65
CA VAL A 208 0.16 -26.46 5.95
C VAL A 208 0.56 -27.74 5.21
N GLN A 209 0.97 -27.61 3.95
CA GLN A 209 1.51 -28.69 3.14
C GLN A 209 2.82 -28.26 2.47
N GLN A 210 3.78 -29.18 2.39
CA GLN A 210 4.99 -28.94 1.60
C GLN A 210 4.68 -29.17 0.10
N VAL A 211 4.94 -28.17 -0.73
CA VAL A 211 4.87 -28.24 -2.19
C VAL A 211 6.22 -27.85 -2.78
N GLY A 212 7.00 -28.84 -3.22
CA GLY A 212 8.36 -28.59 -3.69
C GLY A 212 9.25 -28.08 -2.57
N GLN A 213 9.69 -26.82 -2.65
CA GLN A 213 10.50 -26.14 -1.63
C GLN A 213 9.67 -25.17 -0.78
N ASP A 214 8.38 -25.02 -1.08
CA ASP A 214 7.52 -24.00 -0.49
C ASP A 214 6.55 -24.64 0.50
N ALA A 215 6.20 -23.92 1.56
CA ALA A 215 5.11 -24.28 2.45
C ALA A 215 3.84 -23.58 1.94
N VAL A 216 2.75 -24.34 1.78
CA VAL A 216 1.47 -23.82 1.27
C VAL A 216 0.42 -24.02 2.35
N VAL A 217 -0.25 -22.94 2.73
CA VAL A 217 -1.35 -22.93 3.71
C VAL A 217 -2.68 -22.89 2.96
N ASP A 218 -3.54 -23.88 3.19
CA ASP A 218 -4.90 -23.91 2.62
C ASP A 218 -5.89 -23.13 3.51
N LEU A 219 -6.37 -21.99 3.01
CA LEU A 219 -7.33 -21.13 3.69
C LEU A 219 -8.80 -21.50 3.41
N GLY A 220 -9.05 -22.52 2.60
CA GLY A 220 -10.39 -22.94 2.18
C GLY A 220 -10.94 -22.13 0.99
N ASN A 221 -12.01 -22.67 0.38
CA ASN A 221 -12.65 -22.15 -0.84
C ASN A 221 -11.76 -22.00 -2.08
N GLY A 222 -10.54 -22.55 -2.05
CA GLY A 222 -9.57 -22.45 -3.14
C GLY A 222 -8.47 -21.43 -2.87
N ASP A 223 -8.57 -20.67 -1.78
CA ASP A 223 -7.59 -19.65 -1.41
C ASP A 223 -6.39 -20.29 -0.70
N THR A 224 -5.20 -19.80 -0.99
CA THR A 224 -3.95 -20.32 -0.44
C THR A 224 -2.95 -19.23 -0.13
N ILE A 225 -2.03 -19.51 0.79
CA ILE A 225 -0.83 -18.70 1.01
C ILE A 225 0.39 -19.56 0.75
N THR A 226 1.24 -19.14 -0.18
CA THR A 226 2.51 -19.81 -0.49
C THR A 226 3.67 -19.06 0.16
N LEU A 227 4.30 -19.69 1.15
CA LEU A 227 5.55 -19.23 1.76
C LEU A 227 6.74 -19.80 0.98
N ARG A 228 7.40 -18.93 0.20
CA ARG A 228 8.46 -19.35 -0.72
C ARG A 228 9.73 -19.77 0.01
N ASN A 229 10.27 -20.93 -0.38
CA ASN A 229 11.47 -21.52 0.20
C ASN A 229 11.40 -21.75 1.72
N VAL A 230 10.21 -21.90 2.29
CA VAL A 230 9.98 -22.23 3.70
C VAL A 230 9.66 -23.71 3.83
N ASN A 231 10.26 -24.38 4.83
CA ASN A 231 9.91 -25.76 5.13
C ASN A 231 8.61 -25.82 5.95
N ALA A 232 7.67 -26.66 5.53
CA ALA A 232 6.38 -26.80 6.22
C ALA A 232 6.52 -27.21 7.70
N ASP A 233 7.54 -27.97 8.08
CA ASP A 233 7.79 -28.38 9.47
C ASP A 233 8.25 -27.21 10.35
N GLU A 234 8.91 -26.20 9.76
CA GLU A 234 9.34 -24.98 10.48
C GLU A 234 8.13 -24.16 10.91
N VAL A 235 7.12 -24.08 10.04
CA VAL A 235 5.86 -23.36 10.28
C VAL A 235 4.71 -24.25 10.78
N SER A 236 4.96 -25.48 11.22
CA SER A 236 3.91 -26.30 11.85
C SER A 236 4.28 -26.89 13.21
N SER A 237 5.56 -26.82 13.61
CA SER A 237 6.03 -27.42 14.86
C SER A 237 5.77 -26.57 16.12
N ASN A 238 5.69 -25.25 15.99
CA ASN A 238 5.34 -24.29 17.06
C ASN A 238 4.44 -23.17 16.50
N PRO A 239 3.19 -23.50 16.12
CA PRO A 239 2.36 -22.61 15.31
C PRO A 239 2.15 -21.22 15.89
N SER A 240 2.06 -21.09 17.21
CA SER A 240 1.82 -19.82 17.88
C SER A 240 2.97 -18.82 17.80
N ASP A 241 4.15 -19.22 17.32
CA ASP A 241 5.31 -18.32 17.17
C ASP A 241 5.19 -17.44 15.90
N TYR A 242 4.35 -17.83 14.94
CA TYR A 242 4.20 -17.14 13.65
C TYR A 242 2.76 -17.06 13.16
N PHE A 243 1.85 -17.96 13.55
CA PHE A 243 0.42 -17.82 13.25
C PHE A 243 -0.30 -17.05 14.36
N SER A 244 -0.94 -15.95 13.98
CA SER A 244 -1.85 -15.18 14.83
C SER A 244 -3.28 -15.34 14.29
N VAL A 245 -4.19 -15.93 15.08
CA VAL A 245 -5.60 -16.08 14.69
C VAL A 245 -6.48 -15.18 15.53
N GLN A 246 -7.16 -14.22 14.89
CA GLN A 246 -7.92 -13.17 15.58
C GLN A 246 -9.40 -13.20 15.25
#